data_AF-A0A813ECK4-F1
#
_entry.id   AF-A0A813ECK4-F1
#
_cell.length_a   1.000
_cell.length_b   1.000
_cell.length_c   1.000
_cell.angle_alpha   90.00
_cell.angle_beta   90.00
_cell.angle_gamma   90.00
#
_symmetry.space_group_name_H-M   'P 1'
#
loop_
_entity.id
_entity.type
_entity.pdbx_description
1 polymer ?
#
loop_
_entity_poly.entity_id
_entity_poly.type
_entity_poly.pdbx_seq_one_letter_code
_entity_poly.pdbx_strand_id
1 'polypeptide(L)'
;MDPSAAVKEVAAELEKQAKECRVDTVDQVLDKIEEIMNKAKAGPGDMIEKLAAAFEEFKGKIEKAINDPAALSNAGGPMVACASWYATEVAGKLKELVAEVTEISKVVHDKVAEAAKPLSQVATTLEEAMKGMEGSAKKLAKLPKEVQDLATTIKGPADLAKVDMGPISGCLDLSPLTGSLTKIDGLKSVLGPVISAVSATLAGVAEFLMSLAEKLIGAFQVPSPLCFLTPMVMSQAPPLLAELLEKVKALQKIDVQPVVEGMKMISDTIGNFDAKAVSVPLEKFAVDAKASIGKLDKAVSAAKLSTKNPMGGMFGK
;
A
#
# COMPACT_ATOMS: atom_id res chain seq x y z
N MET A 1 37.43 33.92 22.22
CA MET A 1 37.12 32.62 21.57
C MET A 1 36.53 32.95 20.21
N ASP A 2 36.99 32.32 19.13
CA ASP A 2 36.45 32.55 17.78
C ASP A 2 35.01 32.00 17.70
N PRO A 3 33.99 32.86 17.47
CA PRO A 3 32.60 32.43 17.38
C PRO A 3 32.34 31.37 16.30
N SER A 4 33.01 31.47 15.16
CA SER A 4 32.83 30.50 14.06
C SER A 4 33.37 29.14 14.48
N ALA A 5 34.56 29.09 15.11
CA ALA A 5 35.14 27.85 15.61
C ALA A 5 34.23 27.15 16.65
N ALA A 6 33.61 27.90 17.55
CA ALA A 6 32.68 27.35 18.55
C ALA A 6 31.42 26.75 17.90
N VAL A 7 30.84 27.39 16.87
CA VAL A 7 29.69 26.83 16.14
C VAL A 7 30.09 25.59 15.34
N LYS A 8 31.29 25.56 14.74
CA LYS A 8 31.81 24.36 14.05
C LYS A 8 32.00 23.17 14.99
N GLU A 9 32.48 23.41 16.21
CA GLU A 9 32.63 22.36 17.22
C GLU A 9 31.28 21.75 17.60
N VAL A 10 30.25 22.59 17.81
CA VAL A 10 28.89 22.13 18.06
C VAL A 10 28.32 21.35 16.87
N ALA A 11 28.53 21.83 15.64
CA ALA A 11 28.07 21.13 14.43
C ALA A 11 28.71 19.74 14.29
N ALA A 12 30.03 19.64 14.52
CA ALA A 12 30.74 18.37 14.43
C ALA A 12 30.29 17.37 15.50
N GLU A 13 30.01 17.84 16.73
CA GLU A 13 29.46 17.01 17.80
C GLU A 13 28.05 16.51 17.44
N LEU A 14 27.18 17.39 16.91
CA LEU A 14 25.86 17.01 16.43
C LEU A 14 25.94 15.99 15.28
N GLU A 15 26.87 16.14 14.34
CA GLU A 15 27.04 15.22 13.22
C GLU A 15 27.48 13.83 13.71
N LYS A 16 28.39 13.79 14.69
CA LYS A 16 28.83 12.56 15.34
C LYS A 16 27.66 11.86 16.04
N GLN A 17 26.90 12.60 16.86
CA GLN A 17 25.73 12.08 17.58
C GLN A 17 24.66 11.56 16.61
N ALA A 18 24.43 12.27 15.50
CA ALA A 18 23.48 11.88 14.47
C ALA A 18 23.86 10.53 13.84
N LYS A 19 25.15 10.34 13.52
CA LYS A 19 25.70 9.07 13.00
C LYS A 19 25.59 7.94 14.02
N GLU A 20 25.95 8.19 15.27
CA GLU A 20 25.86 7.19 16.36
C GLU A 20 24.41 6.73 16.61
N CYS A 21 23.46 7.64 16.46
CA CYS A 21 22.03 7.36 16.61
C CYS A 21 21.36 6.94 15.29
N ARG A 22 22.10 6.85 14.17
CA ARG A 22 21.58 6.42 12.87
C ARG A 22 20.32 7.19 12.41
N VAL A 23 20.27 8.49 12.68
CA VAL A 23 19.11 9.34 12.32
C VAL A 23 18.95 9.52 10.80
N ASP A 24 19.98 9.15 10.02
CA ASP A 24 19.96 9.06 8.56
C ASP A 24 19.01 7.99 8.02
N THR A 25 18.62 7.01 8.85
CA THR A 25 17.65 5.97 8.46
C THR A 25 16.21 6.47 8.34
N VAL A 26 15.91 7.69 8.81
CA VAL A 26 14.57 8.29 8.76
C VAL A 26 14.03 8.38 7.34
N ASP A 27 14.85 8.77 6.37
CA ASP A 27 14.42 8.90 4.98
C ASP A 27 13.99 7.53 4.41
N GLN A 28 14.72 6.46 4.73
CA GLN A 28 14.35 5.10 4.31
C GLN A 28 13.01 4.64 4.90
N VAL A 29 12.71 5.05 6.13
CA VAL A 29 11.41 4.74 6.75
C VAL A 29 10.30 5.52 6.07
N LEU A 30 10.52 6.80 5.77
CA LEU A 30 9.55 7.64 5.07
C LEU A 30 9.25 7.15 3.65
N ASP A 31 10.28 6.76 2.90
CA ASP A 31 10.13 6.19 1.56
C ASP A 31 9.29 4.91 1.58
N LYS A 32 9.50 4.04 2.59
CA LYS A 32 8.67 2.83 2.77
C LYS A 32 7.23 3.18 3.11
N ILE A 33 6.99 4.15 4.01
CA ILE A 33 5.65 4.62 4.34
C ILE A 33 4.96 5.18 3.09
N GLU A 34 5.69 5.90 2.23
CA GLU A 34 5.20 6.44 0.97
C GLU A 34 4.82 5.35 -0.03
N GLU A 35 5.67 4.34 -0.20
CA GLU A 35 5.38 3.19 -1.07
C GLU A 35 4.06 2.50 -0.64
N ILE A 36 3.91 2.19 0.65
CA ILE A 36 2.71 1.54 1.18
C ILE A 36 1.49 2.43 0.99
N MET A 37 1.61 3.73 1.28
CA MET A 37 0.53 4.69 1.11
C MET A 37 0.06 4.71 -0.34
N ASN A 38 0.98 4.73 -1.31
CA ASN A 38 0.66 4.72 -2.73
C ASN A 38 -0.01 3.41 -3.16
N LYS A 39 0.43 2.26 -2.64
CA LYS A 39 -0.23 0.97 -2.89
C LYS A 39 -1.63 0.90 -2.27
N ALA A 40 -1.80 1.40 -1.05
CA ALA A 40 -3.10 1.48 -0.39
C ALA A 40 -4.08 2.43 -1.12
N LYS A 41 -3.58 3.54 -1.69
CA LYS A 41 -4.35 4.47 -2.53
C LYS A 41 -4.76 3.85 -3.86
N ALA A 42 -3.86 3.13 -4.52
CA ALA A 42 -4.18 2.42 -5.76
C ALA A 42 -5.28 1.37 -5.52
N GLY A 43 -5.14 0.62 -4.42
CA GLY A 43 -6.12 -0.38 -4.02
C GLY A 43 -6.34 -1.48 -5.08
N PRO A 44 -7.33 -2.35 -4.88
CA PRO A 44 -7.63 -3.44 -5.80
C PRO A 44 -8.62 -3.08 -6.93
N GLY A 45 -9.10 -1.82 -6.98
CA GLY A 45 -10.25 -1.40 -7.80
C GLY A 45 -10.15 -1.78 -9.27
N ASP A 46 -9.09 -1.35 -9.96
CA ASP A 46 -8.89 -1.59 -11.40
C ASP A 46 -8.93 -3.06 -11.79
N MET A 47 -8.38 -3.95 -10.95
CA MET A 47 -8.38 -5.38 -11.22
C MET A 47 -9.78 -5.96 -11.13
N ILE A 48 -10.57 -5.49 -10.17
CA ILE A 48 -11.93 -6.01 -9.94
C ILE A 48 -12.89 -5.49 -10.99
N GLU A 49 -12.73 -4.26 -11.45
CA GLU A 49 -13.46 -3.76 -12.60
C GLU A 49 -13.19 -4.63 -13.84
N LYS A 50 -11.91 -5.01 -14.07
CA LYS A 50 -11.55 -5.94 -15.15
C LYS A 50 -12.18 -7.32 -14.98
N LEU A 51 -12.13 -7.88 -13.77
CA LEU A 51 -12.69 -9.20 -13.48
C LEU A 51 -14.23 -9.19 -13.60
N ALA A 52 -14.90 -8.17 -13.07
CA ALA A 52 -16.34 -7.99 -13.17
C ALA A 52 -16.78 -7.83 -14.62
N ALA A 53 -16.08 -7.00 -15.41
CA ALA A 53 -16.37 -6.84 -16.84
C ALA A 53 -16.21 -8.16 -17.61
N ALA A 54 -15.17 -8.93 -17.29
CA ALA A 54 -14.94 -10.22 -17.94
C ALA A 54 -15.99 -11.27 -17.53
N PHE A 55 -16.42 -11.29 -16.26
CA PHE A 55 -17.51 -12.16 -15.81
C PHE A 55 -18.85 -11.78 -16.45
N GLU A 56 -19.17 -10.50 -16.57
CA GLU A 56 -20.38 -10.03 -17.26
C GLU A 56 -20.35 -10.38 -18.76
N GLU A 57 -19.20 -10.24 -19.43
CA GLU A 57 -19.07 -10.67 -20.83
C GLU A 57 -19.29 -12.18 -20.98
N PHE A 58 -18.67 -12.98 -20.11
CA PHE A 58 -18.82 -14.43 -20.11
C PHE A 58 -20.26 -14.87 -19.84
N LYS A 59 -20.89 -14.28 -18.83
CA LYS A 59 -22.31 -14.49 -18.51
C LYS A 59 -23.21 -14.15 -19.69
N GLY A 60 -23.04 -12.97 -20.29
CA GLY A 60 -23.86 -12.54 -21.43
C GLY A 60 -23.71 -13.46 -22.65
N LYS A 61 -22.55 -14.10 -22.82
CA LYS A 61 -22.35 -15.14 -23.84
C LYS A 61 -23.13 -16.42 -23.53
N ILE A 62 -23.11 -16.89 -22.28
CA ILE A 62 -23.89 -18.06 -21.86
C ILE A 62 -25.40 -17.78 -21.96
N GLU A 63 -25.87 -16.60 -21.55
CA GLU A 63 -27.29 -16.24 -21.61
C GLU A 63 -27.80 -16.16 -23.05
N LYS A 64 -27.00 -15.64 -23.99
CA LYS A 64 -27.33 -15.67 -25.42
C LYS A 64 -27.48 -17.10 -25.93
N ALA A 65 -26.60 -18.00 -25.51
CA ALA A 65 -26.66 -19.40 -25.87
C ALA A 65 -27.89 -20.12 -25.29
N ILE A 66 -28.24 -19.83 -24.02
CA ILE A 66 -29.46 -20.37 -23.38
C ILE A 66 -30.73 -19.96 -24.16
N ASN A 67 -30.74 -18.75 -24.71
CA ASN A 67 -31.87 -18.22 -25.49
C ASN A 67 -31.88 -18.69 -26.96
N ASP A 68 -30.85 -19.41 -27.40
CA ASP A 68 -30.77 -20.02 -28.73
C ASP A 68 -30.51 -21.53 -28.62
N PRO A 69 -31.56 -22.35 -28.46
CA PRO A 69 -31.42 -23.81 -28.34
C PRO A 69 -30.70 -24.48 -29.51
N ALA A 70 -30.70 -23.86 -30.70
CA ALA A 70 -29.98 -24.36 -31.87
C ALA A 70 -28.46 -24.18 -31.72
N ALA A 71 -27.99 -23.21 -30.93
CA ALA A 71 -26.57 -23.03 -30.62
C ALA A 71 -26.04 -24.05 -29.59
N LEU A 72 -26.94 -24.69 -28.83
CA LEU A 72 -26.61 -25.65 -27.77
C LEU A 72 -26.53 -27.10 -28.25
N SER A 73 -27.07 -27.40 -29.42
CA SER A 73 -27.10 -28.75 -29.99
C SER A 73 -26.63 -28.72 -31.44
N ASN A 74 -25.88 -29.73 -31.87
CA ASN A 74 -25.59 -29.87 -33.29
C ASN A 74 -26.83 -30.42 -34.00
N ALA A 75 -27.37 -29.67 -34.96
CA ALA A 75 -28.56 -30.01 -35.73
C ALA A 75 -28.37 -31.18 -36.72
N GLY A 76 -27.24 -31.90 -36.65
CA GLY A 76 -26.91 -33.04 -37.51
C GLY A 76 -26.54 -34.28 -36.70
N GLY A 77 -26.87 -35.46 -37.22
CA GLY A 77 -26.46 -36.75 -36.65
C GLY A 77 -27.54 -37.54 -35.89
N PRO A 78 -27.18 -38.66 -35.23
CA PRO A 78 -28.13 -39.58 -34.60
C PRO A 78 -28.90 -39.00 -33.40
N MET A 79 -28.46 -37.84 -32.88
CA MET A 79 -29.11 -37.15 -31.76
C MET A 79 -30.14 -36.11 -32.20
N VAL A 80 -30.40 -35.91 -33.50
CA VAL A 80 -31.37 -34.92 -34.00
C VAL A 80 -32.76 -35.11 -33.38
N ALA A 81 -33.22 -36.35 -33.21
CA ALA A 81 -34.50 -36.65 -32.57
C ALA A 81 -34.55 -36.28 -31.07
N CYS A 82 -33.39 -36.19 -30.42
CA CYS A 82 -33.24 -35.85 -29.00
C CYS A 82 -32.66 -34.44 -28.79
N ALA A 83 -32.47 -33.65 -29.86
CA ALA A 83 -31.76 -32.37 -29.81
C ALA A 83 -32.45 -31.36 -28.88
N SER A 84 -33.79 -31.32 -28.89
CA SER A 84 -34.56 -30.44 -27.99
C SER A 84 -34.41 -30.82 -26.51
N TRP A 85 -34.41 -32.12 -26.19
CA TRP A 85 -34.17 -32.58 -24.82
C TRP A 85 -32.75 -32.24 -24.38
N TYR A 86 -31.75 -32.60 -25.19
CA TYR A 86 -30.34 -32.34 -24.89
C TYR A 86 -30.06 -30.83 -24.74
N ALA A 87 -30.56 -29.98 -25.64
CA ALA A 87 -30.41 -28.53 -25.53
C ALA A 87 -31.03 -27.98 -24.23
N THR A 88 -32.15 -28.57 -23.77
CA THR A 88 -32.78 -28.18 -22.50
C THR A 88 -31.91 -28.56 -21.29
N GLU A 89 -31.31 -29.75 -21.28
CA GLU A 89 -30.39 -30.20 -20.23
C GLU A 89 -29.13 -29.33 -20.18
N VAL A 90 -28.51 -29.05 -21.33
CA VAL A 90 -27.35 -28.15 -21.45
C VAL A 90 -27.72 -26.75 -20.95
N ALA A 91 -28.86 -26.21 -21.39
CA ALA A 91 -29.34 -24.91 -20.93
C ALA A 91 -29.54 -24.86 -19.41
N GLY A 92 -30.04 -25.94 -18.80
CA GLY A 92 -30.19 -26.07 -17.34
C GLY A 92 -28.85 -25.94 -16.62
N LYS A 93 -27.85 -26.74 -17.01
CA LYS A 93 -26.50 -26.69 -16.42
C LYS A 93 -25.80 -25.35 -16.67
N LEU A 94 -26.00 -24.75 -17.84
CA LEU A 94 -25.47 -23.43 -18.16
C LEU A 94 -26.11 -22.32 -17.30
N LYS A 95 -27.40 -22.43 -16.95
CA LYS A 95 -28.05 -21.51 -15.99
C LYS A 95 -27.46 -21.64 -14.59
N GLU A 96 -27.17 -22.86 -14.13
CA GLU A 96 -26.48 -23.08 -12.85
C GLU A 96 -25.09 -22.43 -12.86
N LEU A 97 -24.35 -22.57 -13.98
CA LEU A 97 -23.05 -21.94 -14.14
C LEU A 97 -23.13 -20.41 -14.12
N VAL A 98 -24.14 -19.82 -14.78
CA VAL A 98 -24.39 -18.37 -14.73
C VAL A 98 -24.69 -17.89 -13.31
N ALA A 99 -25.46 -18.66 -12.54
CA ALA A 99 -25.74 -18.34 -11.14
C ALA A 99 -24.46 -18.37 -10.29
N GLU A 100 -23.59 -19.37 -10.48
CA GLU A 100 -22.31 -19.45 -9.77
C GLU A 100 -21.36 -18.29 -10.14
N VAL A 101 -21.23 -17.96 -11.43
CA VAL A 101 -20.46 -16.78 -11.89
C VAL A 101 -21.00 -15.49 -11.26
N THR A 102 -22.33 -15.34 -11.20
CA THR A 102 -22.97 -14.16 -10.61
C THR A 102 -22.66 -14.05 -9.13
N GLU A 103 -22.74 -15.15 -8.38
CA GLU A 103 -22.45 -15.16 -6.95
C GLU A 103 -20.99 -14.83 -6.68
N ILE A 104 -20.05 -15.42 -7.43
CA ILE A 104 -18.62 -15.14 -7.27
C ILE A 104 -18.30 -13.69 -7.61
N SER A 105 -18.83 -13.16 -8.72
CA SER A 105 -18.66 -11.76 -9.09
C SER A 105 -19.14 -10.82 -7.99
N LYS A 106 -20.30 -11.12 -7.39
CA LYS A 106 -20.85 -10.37 -6.26
C LYS A 106 -19.96 -10.46 -5.01
N VAL A 107 -19.53 -11.66 -4.61
CA VAL A 107 -18.66 -11.85 -3.44
C VAL A 107 -17.35 -11.06 -3.59
N VAL A 108 -16.75 -11.06 -4.78
CA VAL A 108 -15.54 -10.27 -5.06
C VAL A 108 -15.81 -8.78 -4.90
N HIS A 109 -16.87 -8.28 -5.55
CA HIS A 109 -17.24 -6.88 -5.49
C HIS A 109 -17.50 -6.41 -4.05
N ASP A 110 -18.31 -7.17 -3.30
CA ASP A 110 -18.69 -6.83 -1.92
C ASP A 110 -17.48 -6.86 -0.98
N LYS A 111 -16.65 -7.91 -1.05
CA LYS A 111 -15.47 -8.04 -0.17
C LYS A 111 -14.42 -6.96 -0.43
N VAL A 112 -14.33 -6.48 -1.66
CA VAL A 112 -13.41 -5.39 -1.98
C VAL A 112 -13.98 -4.04 -1.60
N ALA A 113 -15.27 -3.80 -1.81
CA ALA A 113 -15.91 -2.58 -1.31
C ALA A 113 -15.75 -2.48 0.22
N GLU A 114 -15.87 -3.61 0.93
CA GLU A 114 -15.56 -3.72 2.36
C GLU A 114 -14.09 -3.40 2.68
N ALA A 115 -13.14 -3.82 1.83
CA ALA A 115 -11.71 -3.57 2.01
C ALA A 115 -11.26 -2.14 1.64
N ALA A 116 -11.99 -1.46 0.74
CA ALA A 116 -11.64 -0.12 0.26
C ALA A 116 -11.60 0.91 1.39
N LYS A 117 -12.55 0.84 2.33
CA LYS A 117 -12.62 1.78 3.47
C LYS A 117 -11.42 1.62 4.42
N PRO A 118 -11.09 0.42 4.93
CA PRO A 118 -9.86 0.20 5.70
C PRO A 118 -8.57 0.60 4.97
N LEU A 119 -8.46 0.32 3.67
CA LEU A 119 -7.28 0.73 2.88
C LEU A 119 -7.16 2.24 2.75
N SER A 120 -8.29 2.92 2.54
CA SER A 120 -8.34 4.39 2.55
C SER A 120 -7.93 4.96 3.91
N GLN A 121 -8.41 4.37 5.01
CA GLN A 121 -8.00 4.76 6.37
C GLN A 121 -6.50 4.56 6.60
N VAL A 122 -5.93 3.46 6.09
CA VAL A 122 -4.48 3.21 6.14
C VAL A 122 -3.73 4.29 5.37
N ALA A 123 -4.14 4.59 4.14
CA ALA A 123 -3.51 5.63 3.34
C ALA A 123 -3.55 7.00 4.02
N THR A 124 -4.70 7.42 4.56
CA THR A 124 -4.82 8.69 5.29
C THR A 124 -3.98 8.70 6.56
N THR A 125 -3.99 7.61 7.32
CA THR A 125 -3.23 7.51 8.57
C THR A 125 -1.72 7.56 8.31
N LEU A 126 -1.24 6.87 7.26
CA LEU A 126 0.15 6.93 6.84
C LEU A 126 0.54 8.31 6.35
N GLU A 127 -0.34 9.01 5.61
CA GLU A 127 -0.09 10.37 5.15
C GLU A 127 0.05 11.37 6.33
N GLU A 128 -0.85 11.29 7.31
CA GLU A 128 -0.75 12.08 8.53
C GLU A 128 0.51 11.75 9.33
N ALA A 129 0.81 10.47 9.48
CA ALA A 129 1.98 10.01 10.22
C ALA A 129 3.27 10.48 9.55
N MET A 130 3.36 10.38 8.23
CA MET A 130 4.45 10.89 7.41
C MET A 130 4.65 12.39 7.63
N LYS A 131 3.59 13.21 7.53
CA LYS A 131 3.69 14.67 7.78
C LYS A 131 4.24 14.98 9.18
N GLY A 132 3.82 14.23 10.20
CA GLY A 132 4.36 14.39 11.55
C GLY A 132 5.83 13.95 11.66
N MET A 133 6.21 12.85 11.01
CA MET A 133 7.60 12.38 10.95
C MET A 133 8.50 13.34 10.17
N GLU A 134 8.05 13.90 9.05
CA GLU A 134 8.78 14.94 8.32
C GLU A 134 8.93 16.22 9.17
N GLY A 135 7.88 16.56 9.91
CA GLY A 135 7.86 17.73 10.79
C GLY A 135 8.84 17.66 11.96
N SER A 136 9.18 16.46 12.44
CA SER A 136 10.08 16.25 13.59
C SER A 136 11.37 15.50 13.21
N ALA A 137 11.25 14.26 12.70
CA ALA A 137 12.40 13.39 12.44
C ALA A 137 13.31 13.93 11.32
N LYS A 138 12.77 14.43 10.20
CA LYS A 138 13.60 15.06 9.15
C LYS A 138 14.28 16.34 9.63
N LYS A 139 13.59 17.16 10.44
CA LYS A 139 14.21 18.37 11.01
C LYS A 139 15.36 18.01 11.94
N LEU A 140 15.13 17.02 12.80
CA LEU A 140 16.14 16.51 13.71
C LEU A 140 17.34 15.94 12.93
N ALA A 141 17.12 15.17 11.86
CA ALA A 141 18.21 14.64 11.02
C ALA A 141 18.99 15.73 10.28
N LYS A 142 18.37 16.88 9.95
CA LYS A 142 19.01 18.02 9.29
C LYS A 142 19.74 18.97 10.24
N LEU A 143 19.47 18.87 11.54
CA LEU A 143 20.01 19.76 12.57
C LEU A 143 21.54 19.92 12.51
N PRO A 144 22.37 18.87 12.35
CA PRO A 144 23.84 19.05 12.24
C PRO A 144 24.23 19.97 11.09
N LYS A 145 23.58 19.80 9.92
CA LYS A 145 23.84 20.61 8.73
C LYS A 145 23.38 22.05 8.92
N GLU A 146 22.22 22.27 9.52
CA GLU A 146 21.73 23.63 9.83
C GLU A 146 22.69 24.39 10.74
N VAL A 147 23.24 23.72 11.76
CA VAL A 147 24.25 24.32 12.65
C VAL A 147 25.59 24.53 11.93
N GLN A 148 25.97 23.64 11.02
CA GLN A 148 27.16 23.81 10.20
C GLN A 148 27.03 25.00 9.23
N ASP A 149 25.88 25.15 8.59
CA ASP A 149 25.59 26.27 7.69
C ASP A 149 25.66 27.60 8.46
N LEU A 150 25.14 27.65 9.69
CA LEU A 150 25.31 28.81 10.58
C LEU A 150 26.79 29.18 10.79
N ALA A 151 27.66 28.19 11.01
CA ALA A 151 29.09 28.44 11.20
C ALA A 151 29.78 29.10 9.99
N THR A 152 29.26 28.89 8.77
CA THR A 152 29.77 29.54 7.55
C THR A 152 29.33 31.00 7.43
N THR A 153 28.19 31.34 8.02
CA THR A 153 27.62 32.70 7.96
C THR A 153 28.14 33.62 9.06
N ILE A 154 28.60 33.07 10.18
CA ILE A 154 29.11 33.83 11.32
C ILE A 154 30.55 34.27 11.06
N LYS A 155 30.77 35.58 10.86
CA LYS A 155 32.11 36.17 10.69
C LYS A 155 32.66 36.78 11.99
N GLY A 156 31.82 36.91 13.02
CA GLY A 156 32.22 37.44 14.31
C GLY A 156 31.06 37.49 15.33
N PRO A 157 31.31 38.05 16.53
CA PRO A 157 30.33 38.06 17.62
C PRO A 157 29.03 38.79 17.28
N ALA A 158 29.10 39.83 16.44
CA ALA A 158 27.92 40.58 16.02
C ALA A 158 26.95 39.77 15.15
N ASP A 159 27.46 38.83 14.35
CA ASP A 159 26.63 37.94 13.53
C ASP A 159 26.03 36.83 14.39
N LEU A 160 26.84 36.24 15.29
CA LEU A 160 26.37 35.27 16.27
C LEU A 160 25.25 35.83 17.14
N ALA A 161 25.32 37.11 17.53
CA ALA A 161 24.29 37.77 18.32
C ALA A 161 22.93 37.89 17.61
N LYS A 162 22.88 37.78 16.27
CA LYS A 162 21.64 37.85 15.48
C LYS A 162 20.97 36.50 15.30
N VAL A 163 21.64 35.40 15.65
CA VAL A 163 21.10 34.06 15.48
C VAL A 163 19.87 33.87 16.37
N ASP A 164 18.80 33.37 15.75
CA ASP A 164 17.60 32.92 16.43
C ASP A 164 17.72 31.42 16.75
N MET A 165 17.75 31.12 18.06
CA MET A 165 17.85 29.75 18.57
C MET A 165 16.49 29.04 18.64
N GLY A 166 15.38 29.76 18.43
CA GLY A 166 14.03 29.21 18.46
C GLY A 166 13.84 28.04 17.50
N PRO A 167 14.11 28.21 16.18
CA PRO A 167 14.00 27.13 15.20
C PRO A 167 14.88 25.91 15.53
N ILE A 168 16.15 26.14 15.89
CA ILE A 168 17.13 25.09 16.22
C ILE A 168 16.67 24.27 17.43
N SER A 169 16.19 24.94 18.47
CA SER A 169 15.69 24.28 19.68
C SER A 169 14.37 23.55 19.42
N GLY A 170 13.54 24.08 18.52
CA GLY A 170 12.29 23.45 18.08
C GLY A 170 12.49 22.13 17.34
N CYS A 171 13.65 21.91 16.69
CA CYS A 171 13.99 20.64 16.06
C CYS A 171 14.09 19.47 17.05
N LEU A 172 14.22 19.74 18.35
CA LEU A 172 14.29 18.73 19.41
C LEU A 172 12.91 18.27 19.92
N ASP A 173 11.81 18.87 19.45
CA ASP A 173 10.46 18.45 19.83
C ASP A 173 10.00 17.22 19.03
N LEU A 174 9.94 16.08 19.72
CA LEU A 174 9.50 14.79 19.19
C LEU A 174 8.05 14.44 19.57
N SER A 175 7.31 15.35 20.19
CA SER A 175 5.90 15.13 20.54
C SER A 175 5.06 14.75 19.32
N PRO A 176 5.21 15.39 18.14
CA PRO A 176 4.50 15.00 16.93
C PRO A 176 4.85 13.59 16.42
N LEU A 177 6.12 13.17 16.60
CA LEU A 177 6.61 11.87 16.16
C LEU A 177 5.92 10.73 16.91
N THR A 178 5.82 10.82 18.23
CA THR A 178 5.24 9.75 19.07
C THR A 178 3.78 9.48 18.70
N GLY A 179 3.00 10.55 18.46
CA GLY A 179 1.62 10.43 18.00
C GLY A 179 1.52 9.76 16.63
N SER A 180 2.37 10.17 15.67
CA SER A 180 2.44 9.56 14.34
C SER A 180 2.77 8.08 14.38
N LEU A 181 3.79 7.68 15.14
CA LEU A 181 4.23 6.29 15.23
C LEU A 181 3.17 5.40 15.90
N THR A 182 2.48 5.92 16.92
CA THR A 182 1.37 5.21 17.59
C THR A 182 0.20 4.98 16.63
N LYS A 183 -0.10 5.95 15.76
CA LYS A 183 -1.13 5.80 14.73
C LYS A 183 -0.79 4.67 13.74
N ILE A 184 0.47 4.58 13.29
CA ILE A 184 0.92 3.50 12.41
C ILE A 184 0.79 2.15 13.12
N ASP A 185 1.21 2.05 14.38
CA ASP A 185 1.10 0.81 15.16
C ASP A 185 -0.36 0.34 15.30
N GLY A 186 -1.30 1.27 15.47
CA GLY A 186 -2.74 0.98 15.53
C GLY A 186 -3.30 0.32 14.26
N LEU A 187 -2.70 0.58 13.08
CA LEU A 187 -3.13 0.01 11.80
C LEU A 187 -2.96 -1.51 11.73
N LYS A 188 -2.06 -2.10 12.55
CA LYS A 188 -1.82 -3.56 12.60
C LYS A 188 -3.11 -4.33 12.88
N SER A 189 -3.94 -3.82 13.79
CA SER A 189 -5.20 -4.45 14.19
C SER A 189 -6.29 -4.40 13.11
N VAL A 190 -6.20 -3.43 12.19
CA VAL A 190 -7.20 -3.18 11.15
C VAL A 190 -6.89 -4.00 9.90
N LEU A 191 -5.61 -4.10 9.53
CA LEU A 191 -5.19 -4.64 8.24
C LEU A 191 -5.26 -6.17 8.16
N GLY A 192 -4.90 -6.88 9.24
CA GLY A 192 -4.83 -8.34 9.24
C GLY A 192 -6.13 -9.02 8.76
N PRO A 193 -7.30 -8.70 9.34
CA PRO A 193 -8.58 -9.26 8.90
C PRO A 193 -8.94 -8.92 7.45
N VAL A 194 -8.67 -7.68 7.02
CA VAL A 194 -9.00 -7.19 5.67
C VAL A 194 -8.18 -7.92 4.61
N ILE A 195 -6.88 -8.04 4.83
CA ILE A 195 -5.95 -8.69 3.90
C ILE A 195 -6.25 -10.18 3.80
N SER A 196 -6.58 -10.82 4.93
CA SER A 196 -6.99 -12.23 4.95
C SER A 196 -8.28 -12.46 4.16
N ALA A 197 -9.28 -11.59 4.34
CA ALA A 197 -10.57 -11.69 3.64
C ALA A 197 -10.42 -11.49 2.12
N VAL A 198 -9.67 -10.47 1.69
CA VAL A 198 -9.41 -10.23 0.26
C VAL A 198 -8.60 -11.38 -0.35
N SER A 199 -7.55 -11.85 0.33
CA SER A 199 -6.72 -12.95 -0.17
C SER A 199 -7.53 -14.25 -0.32
N ALA A 200 -8.37 -14.59 0.67
CA ALA A 200 -9.25 -15.75 0.59
C ALA A 200 -10.25 -15.64 -0.56
N THR A 201 -10.81 -14.43 -0.77
CA THR A 201 -11.75 -14.18 -1.86
C THR A 201 -11.08 -14.35 -3.22
N LEU A 202 -9.89 -13.78 -3.42
CA LEU A 202 -9.14 -13.90 -4.68
C LEU A 202 -8.62 -15.33 -4.92
N ALA A 203 -8.27 -16.06 -3.86
CA ALA A 203 -7.96 -17.49 -3.97
C ALA A 203 -9.18 -18.28 -4.44
N GLY A 204 -10.37 -18.02 -3.88
CA GLY A 204 -11.63 -18.64 -4.32
C GLY A 204 -11.97 -18.33 -5.78
N VAL A 205 -11.70 -17.11 -6.25
CA VAL A 205 -11.82 -16.76 -7.67
C VAL A 205 -10.86 -17.59 -8.53
N ALA A 206 -9.59 -17.67 -8.12
CA ALA A 206 -8.59 -18.42 -8.87
C ALA A 206 -8.97 -19.92 -8.96
N GLU A 207 -9.38 -20.53 -7.85
CA GLU A 207 -9.88 -21.91 -7.81
C GLU A 207 -11.10 -22.10 -8.72
N PHE A 208 -12.06 -21.16 -8.67
CA PHE A 208 -13.21 -21.19 -9.54
C PHE A 208 -12.81 -21.14 -11.01
N LEU A 209 -11.96 -20.19 -11.40
CA LEU A 209 -11.48 -20.04 -12.78
C LEU A 209 -10.73 -21.28 -13.27
N MET A 210 -9.99 -21.97 -12.41
CA MET A 210 -9.34 -23.24 -12.75
C MET A 210 -10.36 -24.36 -13.01
N SER A 211 -11.46 -24.40 -12.24
CA SER A 211 -12.53 -25.40 -12.43
C SER A 211 -13.51 -25.09 -13.57
N LEU A 212 -13.54 -23.83 -14.03
CA LEU A 212 -14.59 -23.31 -14.91
C LEU A 212 -14.63 -24.04 -16.27
N ALA A 213 -13.48 -24.40 -16.83
CA ALA A 213 -13.42 -25.12 -18.10
C ALA A 213 -14.02 -26.53 -17.99
N GLU A 214 -13.76 -27.23 -16.89
CA GLU A 214 -14.29 -28.57 -16.64
C GLU A 214 -15.80 -28.53 -16.39
N LYS A 215 -16.28 -27.55 -15.61
CA LYS A 215 -17.72 -27.33 -15.40
C LYS A 215 -18.45 -27.04 -16.72
N LEU A 216 -17.84 -26.21 -17.56
CA LEU A 216 -18.37 -25.90 -18.88
C LEU A 216 -18.41 -27.15 -19.78
N ILE A 217 -17.35 -27.96 -19.82
CA ILE A 217 -17.37 -29.24 -20.56
C ILE A 217 -18.46 -30.16 -20.00
N GLY A 218 -18.56 -30.28 -18.68
CA GLY A 218 -19.59 -31.07 -17.98
C GLY A 218 -21.03 -30.62 -18.29
N ALA A 219 -21.22 -29.33 -18.58
CA ALA A 219 -22.52 -28.80 -19.02
C ALA A 219 -22.97 -29.41 -20.35
N PHE A 220 -22.04 -29.73 -21.25
CA PHE A 220 -22.31 -30.35 -22.55
C PHE A 220 -22.21 -31.89 -22.52
N GLN A 221 -21.94 -32.51 -21.38
CA GLN A 221 -21.97 -33.97 -21.26
C GLN A 221 -23.40 -34.50 -21.13
N VAL A 222 -23.67 -35.64 -21.77
CA VAL A 222 -24.96 -36.31 -21.69
C VAL A 222 -25.14 -36.88 -20.28
N PRO A 223 -26.25 -36.59 -19.58
CA PRO A 223 -26.46 -37.10 -18.22
C PRO A 223 -26.65 -38.62 -18.20
N SER A 224 -26.34 -39.23 -17.05
CA SER A 224 -26.64 -40.64 -16.78
C SER A 224 -28.14 -40.93 -16.88
N PRO A 225 -28.57 -42.09 -17.38
CA PRO A 225 -27.75 -43.26 -17.78
C PRO A 225 -27.18 -43.17 -19.21
N LEU A 226 -27.45 -42.10 -19.95
CA LEU A 226 -27.08 -41.95 -21.36
C LEU A 226 -25.65 -41.40 -21.57
N CYS A 227 -24.84 -41.30 -20.51
CA CYS A 227 -23.48 -40.75 -20.56
C CYS A 227 -22.53 -41.51 -21.51
N PHE A 228 -22.86 -42.76 -21.89
CA PHE A 228 -22.15 -43.51 -22.92
C PHE A 228 -22.21 -42.84 -24.31
N LEU A 229 -23.17 -41.92 -24.54
CA LEU A 229 -23.27 -41.12 -25.76
C LEU A 229 -22.37 -39.86 -25.73
N THR A 230 -21.80 -39.50 -24.59
CA THR A 230 -20.95 -38.31 -24.44
C THR A 230 -19.79 -38.25 -25.44
N PRO A 231 -19.01 -39.33 -25.70
CA PRO A 231 -17.94 -39.27 -26.71
C PRO A 231 -18.47 -38.92 -28.10
N MET A 232 -19.65 -39.44 -28.47
CA MET A 232 -20.29 -39.14 -29.75
C MET A 232 -20.77 -37.69 -29.81
N VAL A 233 -21.41 -37.19 -28.75
CA VAL A 233 -21.88 -35.79 -28.68
C VAL A 233 -20.71 -34.81 -28.66
N MET A 234 -19.65 -35.09 -27.90
CA MET A 234 -18.47 -34.23 -27.80
C MET A 234 -17.63 -34.22 -29.07
N SER A 235 -17.61 -35.31 -29.85
CA SER A 235 -16.98 -35.32 -31.19
C SER A 235 -17.69 -34.38 -32.18
N GLN A 236 -18.94 -34.04 -31.86
CA GLN A 236 -19.78 -33.09 -32.57
C GLN A 236 -20.15 -31.95 -31.61
N ALA A 237 -19.22 -31.48 -30.78
CA ALA A 237 -19.50 -30.37 -29.89
C ALA A 237 -19.92 -29.12 -30.71
N PRO A 238 -20.94 -28.36 -30.26
CA PRO A 238 -21.30 -27.12 -30.92
C PRO A 238 -20.12 -26.14 -30.95
N PRO A 239 -19.96 -25.32 -32.01
CA PRO A 239 -18.91 -24.29 -32.08
C PRO A 239 -18.89 -23.35 -30.86
N LEU A 240 -20.07 -23.12 -30.28
CA LEU A 240 -20.26 -22.37 -29.05
C LEU A 240 -19.40 -22.88 -27.88
N LEU A 241 -19.25 -24.21 -27.71
CA LEU A 241 -18.45 -24.75 -26.60
C LEU A 241 -16.98 -24.31 -26.73
N ALA A 242 -16.44 -24.31 -27.95
CA ALA A 242 -15.10 -23.83 -28.21
C ALA A 242 -14.96 -22.32 -27.93
N GLU A 243 -15.95 -21.51 -28.33
CA GLU A 243 -15.98 -20.08 -28.01
C GLU A 243 -15.99 -19.81 -26.50
N LEU A 244 -16.85 -20.53 -25.76
CA LEU A 244 -16.95 -20.39 -24.32
C LEU A 244 -15.66 -20.84 -23.62
N LEU A 245 -15.02 -21.92 -24.09
CA LEU A 245 -13.72 -22.36 -23.56
C LEU A 245 -12.60 -21.34 -23.82
N GLU A 246 -12.58 -20.69 -24.99
CA GLU A 246 -11.65 -19.59 -25.26
C GLU A 246 -11.89 -18.39 -24.32
N LYS A 247 -13.15 -18.09 -23.98
CA LYS A 247 -13.47 -17.07 -22.98
C LYS A 247 -13.03 -17.46 -21.57
N VAL A 248 -13.17 -18.74 -21.19
CA VAL A 248 -12.62 -19.24 -19.93
C VAL A 248 -11.09 -19.09 -19.90
N LYS A 249 -10.39 -19.41 -20.99
CA LYS A 249 -8.93 -19.18 -21.07
C LYS A 249 -8.58 -17.70 -20.96
N ALA A 250 -9.40 -16.79 -21.49
CA ALA A 250 -9.19 -15.37 -21.35
C ALA A 250 -9.39 -14.91 -19.88
N LEU A 251 -10.41 -15.43 -19.20
CA LEU A 251 -10.64 -15.19 -17.77
C LEU A 251 -9.47 -15.71 -16.91
N GLN A 252 -8.96 -16.90 -17.21
CA GLN A 252 -7.80 -17.49 -16.51
C GLN A 252 -6.49 -16.70 -16.68
N LYS A 253 -6.41 -15.81 -17.68
CA LYS A 253 -5.26 -14.91 -17.86
C LYS A 253 -5.35 -13.65 -17.00
N ILE A 254 -6.48 -13.40 -16.33
CA ILE A 254 -6.61 -12.28 -15.39
C ILE A 254 -5.80 -12.64 -14.16
N ASP A 255 -4.63 -12.02 -14.04
CA ASP A 255 -3.73 -12.24 -12.91
C ASP A 255 -4.18 -11.41 -11.70
N VAL A 256 -4.66 -12.12 -10.68
CA VAL A 256 -5.06 -11.54 -9.38
C VAL A 256 -3.91 -11.47 -8.38
N GLN A 257 -2.76 -12.11 -8.67
CA GLN A 257 -1.61 -12.16 -7.77
C GLN A 257 -1.05 -10.77 -7.42
N PRO A 258 -0.94 -9.79 -8.34
CA PRO A 258 -0.42 -8.47 -8.00
C PRO A 258 -1.22 -7.77 -6.89
N VAL A 259 -2.53 -8.02 -6.82
CA VAL A 259 -3.38 -7.47 -5.76
C VAL A 259 -3.11 -8.17 -4.43
N VAL A 260 -3.02 -9.50 -4.43
CA VAL A 260 -2.69 -10.29 -3.24
C VAL A 260 -1.31 -9.91 -2.69
N GLU A 261 -0.31 -9.79 -3.56
CA GLU A 261 1.04 -9.38 -3.20
C GLU A 261 1.09 -7.94 -2.68
N GLY A 262 0.36 -7.02 -3.31
CA GLY A 262 0.22 -5.64 -2.84
C GLY A 262 -0.37 -5.58 -1.42
N MET A 263 -1.46 -6.30 -1.19
CA MET A 263 -2.10 -6.41 0.12
C MET A 263 -1.15 -7.04 1.15
N LYS A 264 -0.48 -8.13 0.80
CA LYS A 264 0.50 -8.79 1.68
C LYS A 264 1.66 -7.87 2.04
N MET A 265 2.19 -7.12 1.08
CA MET A 265 3.26 -6.14 1.35
C MET A 265 2.79 -5.05 2.33
N ILE A 266 1.56 -4.53 2.16
CA ILE A 266 0.97 -3.58 3.12
C ILE A 266 0.88 -4.24 4.50
N SER A 267 0.40 -5.50 4.57
CA SER A 267 0.33 -6.28 5.82
C SER A 267 1.68 -6.41 6.49
N ASP A 268 2.68 -6.89 5.73
CA ASP A 268 3.98 -7.27 6.25
C ASP A 268 4.72 -6.02 6.71
N THR A 269 4.59 -4.91 5.97
CA THR A 269 5.30 -3.70 6.32
C THR A 269 4.68 -3.01 7.53
N ILE A 270 3.34 -2.90 7.62
CA ILE A 270 2.69 -2.37 8.82
C ILE A 270 2.83 -3.33 10.00
N GLY A 271 2.64 -4.63 9.77
CA GLY A 271 2.75 -5.68 10.78
C GLY A 271 4.12 -5.73 11.44
N ASN A 272 5.19 -5.57 10.65
CA ASN A 272 6.57 -5.54 11.12
C ASN A 272 7.06 -4.11 11.46
N PHE A 273 6.21 -3.09 11.35
CA PHE A 273 6.59 -1.73 11.71
C PHE A 273 6.89 -1.65 13.21
N ASP A 274 8.13 -1.34 13.56
CA ASP A 274 8.54 -1.13 14.95
C ASP A 274 8.70 0.36 15.21
N ALA A 275 7.68 0.95 15.84
CA ALA A 275 7.71 2.34 16.27
C ALA A 275 8.94 2.66 17.14
N LYS A 276 9.40 1.71 17.97
CA LYS A 276 10.55 1.92 18.87
C LYS A 276 11.87 1.91 18.11
N ALA A 277 11.98 1.10 17.06
CA ALA A 277 13.16 1.13 16.18
C ALA A 277 13.37 2.49 15.52
N VAL A 278 12.30 3.29 15.37
CA VAL A 278 12.36 4.67 14.86
C VAL A 278 12.46 5.70 15.99
N SER A 279 11.64 5.59 17.04
CA SER A 279 11.55 6.62 18.08
C SER A 279 12.78 6.65 18.99
N VAL A 280 13.30 5.50 19.41
CA VAL A 280 14.40 5.42 20.40
C VAL A 280 15.67 6.09 19.91
N PRO A 281 16.15 5.86 18.68
CA PRO A 281 17.36 6.54 18.21
C PRO A 281 17.16 8.06 18.05
N LEU A 282 15.97 8.49 17.64
CA LEU A 282 15.63 9.92 17.52
C LEU A 282 15.53 10.59 18.89
N GLU A 283 14.90 9.95 19.87
CA GLU A 283 14.83 10.42 21.25
C GLU A 283 16.23 10.55 21.86
N LYS A 284 17.08 9.54 21.67
CA LYS A 284 18.47 9.58 22.12
C LYS A 284 19.22 10.75 21.50
N PHE A 285 19.14 10.90 20.17
CA PHE A 285 19.80 12.01 19.49
C PHE A 285 19.26 13.37 19.94
N ALA A 286 17.96 13.53 20.14
CA ALA A 286 17.39 14.79 20.63
C ALA A 286 17.88 15.14 22.05
N VAL A 287 18.02 14.14 22.93
CA VAL A 287 18.59 14.31 24.27
C VAL A 287 20.06 14.74 24.21
N ASP A 288 20.87 14.06 23.39
CA ASP A 288 22.30 14.36 23.23
C ASP A 288 22.51 15.74 22.57
N ALA A 289 21.72 16.04 21.54
CA ALA A 289 21.74 17.30 20.81
C ALA A 289 21.33 18.50 21.69
N LYS A 290 20.46 18.30 22.69
CA LYS A 290 20.06 19.35 23.63
C LYS A 290 21.25 19.93 24.40
N ALA A 291 22.22 19.11 24.76
CA ALA A 291 23.43 19.57 25.43
C ALA A 291 24.29 20.44 24.49
N SER A 292 24.45 20.01 23.25
CA SER A 292 25.20 20.72 22.20
C SER A 292 24.54 22.04 21.82
N ILE A 293 23.23 22.05 21.62
CA ILE A 293 22.43 23.27 21.37
C ILE A 293 22.49 24.21 22.57
N GLY A 294 22.45 23.69 23.81
CA GLY A 294 22.60 24.50 25.02
C GLY A 294 23.95 25.24 25.11
N LYS A 295 25.03 24.66 24.58
CA LYS A 295 26.32 25.36 24.46
C LYS A 295 26.24 26.50 23.44
N LEU A 296 25.59 26.25 22.29
CA LEU A 296 25.39 27.26 21.26
C LEU A 296 24.52 28.42 21.74
N ASP A 297 23.41 28.14 22.43
CA ASP A 297 22.52 29.16 22.98
C ASP A 297 23.21 30.07 24.01
N LYS A 298 24.06 29.49 24.87
CA LYS A 298 24.91 30.27 25.79
C LYS A 298 25.89 31.18 25.04
N ALA A 299 26.50 30.68 23.96
CA ALA A 299 27.41 31.48 23.13
C ALA A 299 26.68 32.63 22.43
N VAL A 300 25.48 32.38 21.87
CA VAL A 300 24.61 33.40 21.27
C VAL A 300 24.19 34.45 22.31
N SER A 301 23.80 34.02 23.51
CA SER A 301 23.40 34.91 24.59
C SER A 301 24.55 35.79 25.08
N ALA A 302 25.75 35.23 25.23
CA ALA A 302 26.96 36.00 25.56
C ALA A 302 27.30 37.04 24.47
N ALA A 303 27.17 36.67 23.19
CA ALA A 303 27.37 37.59 22.07
C ALA A 303 26.32 38.73 22.05
N LYS A 304 25.05 38.43 22.36
CA LYS A 304 23.98 39.44 22.51
C LYS A 304 24.27 40.43 23.64
N LEU A 305 24.84 39.97 24.75
CA LEU A 305 25.22 40.85 25.88
C LEU A 305 26.42 41.73 25.51
N SER A 306 27.44 41.16 24.86
CA SER A 306 28.64 41.89 24.44
C SER A 306 28.36 42.98 23.40
N THR A 307 27.34 42.82 22.56
CA THR A 307 26.96 43.80 21.54
C THR A 307 26.04 44.90 22.08
N LYS A 308 25.31 44.65 23.18
CA LYS A 308 24.48 45.66 23.86
C LYS A 308 25.27 46.60 24.79
N ASN A 309 26.44 46.17 25.28
CA ASN A 309 27.33 46.99 26.11
C ASN A 309 28.69 47.29 25.43
N PRO A 310 28.73 48.00 24.28
CA PRO A 310 30.00 48.33 23.63
C PRO A 310 30.87 49.35 24.42
N MET A 311 30.36 49.94 25.51
CA MET A 311 30.96 51.10 26.19
C MET A 311 31.64 50.84 27.56
N GLY A 312 31.90 49.59 27.94
CA GLY A 312 32.67 49.31 29.17
C GLY A 312 34.18 49.59 29.09
N GLY A 313 34.71 49.90 27.90
CA GLY A 313 36.16 50.06 27.64
C GLY A 313 36.63 51.45 27.27
N MET A 314 35.76 52.47 27.27
CA MET A 314 36.10 53.83 26.82
C MET A 314 36.38 54.84 27.94
N PHE A 315 36.58 54.38 29.19
CA PHE A 315 37.08 55.21 30.29
C PHE A 315 38.29 54.52 30.94
N GLY A 316 39.48 54.83 30.45
CA GLY A 316 40.71 54.23 30.96
C GLY A 316 41.99 54.63 30.23
N LYS A 317 42.15 55.91 29.88
CA LYS A 317 43.42 56.67 29.92
C LYS A 317 43.15 58.15 29.67
#